data_AF-A0A7S2R8V2-F1
#
_entry.id   AF-A0A7S2R8V2-F1
#
_cell.length_a   1.000
_cell.length_b   1.000
_cell.length_c   1.000
_cell.angle_alpha   90.00
_cell.angle_beta   90.00
_cell.angle_gamma   90.00
#
_symmetry.space_group_name_H-M   'P 1'
#
loop_
_entity.id
_entity.type
_entity.pdbx_description
1 polymer ?
#
loop_
_entity_poly.entity_id
_entity_poly.type
_entity_poly.pdbx_seq_one_letter_code
_entity_poly.pdbx_strand_id
1 'polypeptide(L)'
;TTSTSLMAMMSTSSMKEQSGKMAAVHWFRKGLRLHDNGALIKALSLIEEEDGIEQLYPVYIMDADCYQLKHGSALRANFLVECLQDLDLNLRAKGSRLYVAHGD
;
A
#
# COMPACT_ATOMS: atom_id res chain seq x y z
N THR A 1 40.34 48.25 -15.95
CA THR A 1 39.94 47.56 -17.20
C THR A 1 39.89 46.07 -16.90
N THR A 2 38.74 45.59 -16.42
CA THR A 2 37.75 44.76 -17.16
C THR A 2 38.23 43.29 -17.26
N SER A 3 37.53 42.28 -16.75
CA SER A 3 36.09 42.06 -16.88
C SER A 3 35.57 41.09 -15.82
N THR A 4 34.59 41.54 -15.05
CA THR A 4 33.53 40.69 -14.50
C THR A 4 32.75 40.07 -15.67
N SER A 5 32.16 38.89 -15.45
CA SER A 5 31.07 38.33 -16.27
C SER A 5 31.45 37.70 -17.60
N LEU A 6 31.60 36.37 -17.62
CA LEU A 6 31.10 35.50 -18.69
C LEU A 6 31.27 34.04 -18.27
N MET A 7 30.17 33.29 -18.29
CA MET A 7 30.04 31.84 -18.07
C MET A 7 29.88 31.35 -16.62
N ALA A 8 29.02 31.94 -15.79
CA ALA A 8 27.58 31.61 -15.79
C ALA A 8 27.03 30.97 -17.08
N MET A 9 27.29 29.68 -17.32
CA MET A 9 26.42 28.81 -18.11
C MET A 9 26.94 27.37 -18.14
N MET A 10 26.08 26.43 -17.74
CA MET A 10 26.15 24.98 -17.97
C MET A 10 27.14 24.25 -17.04
N SER A 11 26.76 23.41 -16.10
CA SER A 11 25.46 22.79 -15.82
C SER A 11 25.41 22.55 -14.32
N THR A 12 24.54 23.27 -13.63
CA THR A 12 23.86 22.70 -12.47
C THR A 12 22.98 21.58 -12.99
N SER A 13 23.60 20.46 -13.38
CA SER A 13 22.92 19.18 -13.51
C SER A 13 22.54 18.82 -12.09
N SER A 14 21.42 19.39 -11.65
CA SER A 14 20.71 18.99 -10.44
C SER A 14 20.67 17.48 -10.50
N MET A 15 21.48 16.83 -9.66
CA MET A 15 21.39 15.41 -9.46
C MET A 15 19.98 15.22 -8.93
N LYS A 16 19.07 14.81 -9.82
CA LYS A 16 17.78 14.29 -9.44
C LYS A 16 18.12 13.06 -8.60
N GLU A 17 18.20 13.27 -7.30
CA GLU A 17 18.04 12.21 -6.33
C GLU A 17 16.79 11.48 -6.81
N GLN A 18 16.97 10.23 -7.26
CA GLN A 18 15.85 9.34 -7.52
C GLN A 18 15.27 9.03 -6.15
N SER A 19 14.51 10.00 -5.61
CA SER A 19 13.63 9.79 -4.49
C SER A 19 12.65 8.72 -4.98
N GLY A 20 12.90 7.49 -4.56
CA GLY A 20 12.04 6.36 -4.87
C GLY A 20 10.65 6.70 -4.34
N LYS A 21 9.65 6.60 -5.21
CA LYS A 21 8.25 6.84 -4.84
C LYS A 21 7.92 5.96 -3.64
N MET A 22 7.63 6.57 -2.49
CA MET A 22 7.32 5.82 -1.29
C MET A 22 5.89 5.29 -1.36
N ALA A 23 5.68 4.09 -0.85
CA ALA A 23 4.39 3.43 -0.83
C ALA A 23 4.06 2.97 0.58
N ALA A 24 2.81 3.20 1.01
CA ALA A 24 2.28 2.65 2.24
C ALA A 24 1.66 1.28 1.95
N VAL A 25 1.85 0.34 2.86
CA VAL A 25 1.21 -0.99 2.80
C VAL A 25 0.31 -1.13 4.01
N HIS A 26 -0.94 -1.48 3.78
CA HIS A 26 -1.87 -1.84 4.85
C HIS A 26 -2.13 -3.35 4.80
N TRP A 27 -1.60 -4.07 5.78
CA TRP A 27 -1.72 -5.53 5.85
C TRP A 27 -2.97 -5.95 6.63
N PHE A 28 -3.97 -6.45 5.91
CA PHE A 28 -5.14 -7.09 6.47
C PHE A 28 -4.78 -8.48 7.02
N ARG A 29 -5.06 -8.68 8.31
CA ARG A 29 -4.97 -9.99 8.99
C ARG A 29 -6.33 -10.43 9.53
N LYS A 30 -6.71 -9.96 10.72
CA LYS A 30 -7.97 -10.32 11.39
C LYS A 30 -9.12 -9.34 11.11
N GLY A 31 -8.80 -8.06 10.88
CA GLY A 31 -9.78 -7.00 10.64
C GLY A 31 -10.08 -6.82 9.16
N LEU A 32 -10.77 -7.77 8.53
CA LEU A 32 -11.17 -7.72 7.11
C LEU A 32 -12.33 -6.72 6.89
N ARG A 33 -12.12 -5.46 7.26
CA ARG A 33 -13.13 -4.39 7.17
C ARG A 33 -12.47 -3.04 6.92
N LEU A 34 -13.21 -2.16 6.26
CA LEU A 34 -12.79 -0.78 5.98
C LEU A 34 -13.21 0.20 7.07
N HIS A 35 -14.38 0.00 7.67
CA HIS A 35 -14.89 0.87 8.73
C HIS A 35 -14.17 0.58 10.04
N ASP A 36 -13.96 1.62 10.85
CA ASP A 36 -13.37 1.52 12.18
C ASP A 36 -12.05 0.71 12.20
N ASN A 37 -11.18 1.02 11.22
CA ASN A 37 -9.87 0.40 11.08
C ASN A 37 -8.79 1.47 11.26
N GLY A 38 -8.36 1.69 12.51
CA GLY A 38 -7.40 2.73 12.86
C GLY A 38 -6.06 2.61 12.09
N ALA A 39 -5.62 1.38 11.80
CA ALA A 39 -4.42 1.16 10.99
C ALA A 39 -4.61 1.62 9.54
N LEU A 40 -5.78 1.35 8.96
CA LEU A 40 -6.12 1.84 7.61
C LEU A 40 -6.23 3.37 7.59
N ILE A 41 -6.88 3.96 8.59
CA ILE A 41 -7.00 5.42 8.72
C ILE A 41 -5.62 6.07 8.82
N LYS A 42 -4.72 5.50 9.63
CA LYS A 42 -3.35 6.03 9.73
C LYS A 42 -2.58 5.88 8.42
N ALA A 43 -2.74 4.77 7.70
CA ALA A 43 -2.10 4.57 6.41
C ALA A 43 -2.61 5.53 5.33
N LEU A 44 -3.89 5.93 5.40
CA LEU A 44 -4.46 6.97 4.54
C LEU A 44 -3.92 8.37 4.90
N SER A 45 -3.79 8.69 6.20
CA SER A 45 -3.22 9.98 6.62
C SER A 45 -1.81 10.20 6.08
N LEU A 46 -1.00 9.14 6.02
CA LEU A 46 0.35 9.17 5.47
C LEU A 46 0.41 9.55 3.98
N ILE A 47 -0.70 9.42 3.24
CA ILE A 47 -0.79 9.77 1.81
C ILE A 47 -1.36 11.17 1.61
N GLU A 48 -2.21 11.60 2.55
CA GLU A 48 -2.74 12.97 2.59
C GLU A 48 -1.68 13.97 3.09
N GLU A 49 -0.79 13.51 3.96
CA GLU A 49 0.39 14.25 4.39
C GLU A 49 1.42 14.30 3.24
N GLU A 50 2.07 15.43 3.01
CA GLU A 50 3.12 15.66 1.98
C GLU A 50 4.43 14.88 2.29
N ASP A 51 4.33 13.71 2.89
CA ASP A 51 5.44 12.83 3.31
C ASP A 51 6.04 12.04 2.13
N GLY A 52 5.69 12.38 0.89
CA GLY A 52 6.23 11.74 -0.31
C GLY A 52 5.70 10.32 -0.59
N ILE A 53 4.66 9.90 0.12
CA ILE A 53 3.97 8.61 -0.13
C ILE A 53 2.91 8.82 -1.20
N GLU A 54 3.07 8.15 -2.34
CA GLU A 54 2.17 8.35 -3.47
C GLU A 54 1.00 7.37 -3.50
N GLN A 55 1.14 6.19 -2.86
CA GLN A 55 0.20 5.08 -3.04
C GLN A 55 0.01 4.23 -1.78
N LEU A 56 -1.23 3.75 -1.58
CA LEU A 56 -1.59 2.71 -0.61
C LEU A 56 -1.75 1.36 -1.30
N TYR A 57 -1.15 0.33 -0.73
CA TYR A 57 -1.36 -1.06 -1.11
C TYR A 57 -2.05 -1.82 0.02
N PRO A 58 -3.37 -2.07 -0.09
CA PRO A 58 -4.07 -2.94 0.83
C PRO A 58 -3.76 -4.41 0.47
N VAL A 59 -3.12 -5.14 1.38
CA VAL A 59 -2.62 -6.50 1.14
C VAL A 59 -3.23 -7.49 2.14
N TYR A 60 -3.61 -8.67 1.68
CA TYR A 60 -3.83 -9.84 2.50
C TYR A 60 -2.81 -10.92 2.11
N ILE A 61 -2.12 -11.48 3.10
CA ILE A 61 -1.15 -12.54 2.87
C ILE A 61 -1.78 -13.84 3.36
N MET A 62 -2.00 -14.75 2.42
CA MET A 62 -2.40 -16.12 2.70
C MET A 62 -1.15 -16.89 3.14
N ASP A 63 -1.08 -17.11 4.44
CA ASP A 63 -0.04 -17.92 5.08
C ASP A 63 -0.25 -19.40 4.69
N ALA A 64 0.81 -20.09 4.25
CA ALA A 64 0.76 -21.52 3.99
C ALA A 64 0.32 -22.30 5.23
N ASP A 65 0.66 -21.82 6.44
CA ASP A 65 0.21 -22.35 7.73
C ASP A 65 -1.08 -21.71 8.25
N CYS A 66 -1.86 -21.06 7.38
CA CYS A 66 -3.14 -20.49 7.78
C CYS A 66 -4.01 -21.57 8.43
N TYR A 67 -4.05 -21.52 9.76
CA TYR A 67 -4.71 -22.49 10.61
C TYR A 67 -6.19 -22.69 10.22
N GLN A 68 -6.82 -21.65 9.68
CA GLN A 68 -8.20 -21.69 9.22
C GLN A 68 -8.38 -22.49 7.92
N LEU A 69 -7.36 -22.55 7.06
CA LEU A 69 -7.35 -23.34 5.83
C LEU A 69 -6.85 -24.77 6.07
N LYS A 70 -5.84 -24.95 6.94
CA LYS A 70 -5.27 -26.28 7.26
C LYS A 70 -6.05 -27.07 8.32
N HIS A 71 -6.59 -26.40 9.33
CA HIS A 71 -7.28 -27.02 10.46
C HIS A 71 -8.74 -26.57 10.62
N GLY A 72 -9.22 -25.65 9.78
CA GLY A 72 -10.61 -25.22 9.77
C GLY A 72 -11.51 -26.12 8.92
N SER A 73 -12.82 -26.00 9.13
CA SER A 73 -13.81 -26.65 8.27
C SER A 73 -13.85 -25.95 6.90
N ALA A 74 -14.29 -26.69 5.86
CA ALA A 74 -14.53 -26.13 4.53
C ALA A 74 -15.44 -24.88 4.58
N LEU A 75 -16.40 -24.84 5.51
CA LEU A 75 -17.25 -23.67 5.72
C LEU A 75 -16.46 -22.42 6.16
N ARG A 76 -15.47 -22.58 7.03
CA ARG A 76 -14.61 -21.46 7.47
C ARG A 76 -13.71 -20.97 6.34
N ALA A 77 -13.19 -21.89 5.54
CA ALA A 77 -12.41 -21.54 4.35
C ALA A 77 -13.26 -20.75 3.35
N ASN A 78 -14.48 -21.22 3.06
CA ASN A 78 -15.42 -20.51 2.17
C ASN A 78 -15.78 -19.13 2.72
N PHE A 79 -16.10 -19.04 4.02
CA PHE A 79 -16.40 -17.76 4.67
C PHE A 79 -15.23 -16.77 4.55
N LEU A 80 -13.98 -17.22 4.74
CA LEU A 80 -12.81 -16.37 4.56
C LEU A 80 -12.72 -15.86 3.11
N VAL A 81 -12.91 -16.73 2.13
CA VAL A 81 -12.88 -16.35 0.70
C VAL A 81 -13.98 -15.32 0.40
N GLU A 82 -15.20 -15.53 0.90
CA GLU A 82 -16.32 -14.59 0.76
C GLU A 82 -15.99 -13.23 1.40
N CYS A 83 -15.41 -13.22 2.62
CA CYS A 83 -14.96 -11.98 3.26
C CYS A 83 -13.89 -11.24 2.45
N LEU A 84 -12.94 -11.95 1.86
CA LEU A 84 -11.89 -11.33 1.03
C LEU A 84 -12.47 -10.76 -0.28
N GLN A 85 -13.46 -11.44 -0.88
CA GLN A 85 -14.17 -10.94 -2.05
C GLN A 85 -14.97 -9.67 -1.73
N ASP A 86 -15.73 -9.66 -0.64
CA ASP A 86 -16.47 -8.48 -0.20
C ASP A 86 -15.53 -7.31 0.12
N LEU A 87 -14.38 -7.58 0.76
CA LEU A 87 -13.36 -6.56 1.03
C LEU A 87 -12.78 -5.97 -0.27
N ASP A 88 -12.46 -6.79 -1.27
CA ASP A 88 -11.97 -6.33 -2.57
C ASP A 88 -13.02 -5.49 -3.30
N LEU A 89 -14.29 -5.92 -3.31
CA LEU A 89 -15.39 -5.15 -3.90
C LEU A 89 -15.53 -3.76 -3.25
N ASN A 90 -15.48 -3.72 -1.91
CA ASN A 90 -15.56 -2.47 -1.16
C ASN A 90 -14.36 -1.55 -1.40
N LEU A 91 -13.15 -2.10 -1.60
CA LEU A 91 -11.96 -1.34 -1.98
C LEU A 91 -12.05 -0.81 -3.42
N ARG A 92 -12.53 -1.63 -4.36
CA ARG A 92 -12.74 -1.24 -5.77
C ARG A 92 -13.77 -0.14 -5.93
N ALA A 93 -14.84 -0.19 -5.16
CA ALA A 93 -15.84 0.89 -5.10
C ALA A 93 -15.22 2.24 -4.69
N LYS A 94 -14.05 2.24 -4.04
CA LYS A 94 -13.30 3.43 -3.64
C LYS A 94 -12.08 3.70 -4.52
N GLY A 95 -11.95 3.04 -5.66
CA GLY A 95 -10.83 3.23 -6.60
C GLY A 95 -9.52 2.52 -6.22
N SER A 96 -9.56 1.61 -5.23
CA SER A 96 -8.43 0.77 -4.84
C SER A 96 -8.67 -0.70 -5.23
N ARG A 97 -7.89 -1.63 -4.67
CA ARG A 97 -8.09 -3.09 -4.80
C ARG A 97 -7.40 -3.82 -3.66
N LEU A 98 -7.82 -5.04 -3.39
CA LEU A 98 -7.11 -5.95 -2.50
C LEU A 98 -6.04 -6.72 -3.28
N TYR A 99 -4.82 -6.75 -2.74
CA TYR A 99 -3.76 -7.62 -3.21
C TYR A 99 -3.70 -8.86 -2.32
N VAL A 100 -3.86 -10.04 -2.92
CA VAL A 100 -3.73 -11.30 -2.20
C VAL A 100 -2.42 -11.95 -2.63
N ALA A 101 -1.51 -12.13 -1.68
CA ALA A 101 -0.24 -12.82 -1.89
C ALA A 101 -0.25 -14.14 -1.10
N HIS A 102 0.57 -15.10 -1.54
CA HIS A 102 0.89 -16.28 -0.75
C HIS A 102 2.29 -16.11 -0.15
N GLY A 103 2.47 -16.54 1.09
CA GLY A 103 3.78 -16.55 1.77
C GLY A 103 4.04 -17.89 2.42
N ASP A 104 5.32 -18.26 2.49
CA ASP A 104 5.84 -19.42 3.23
C ASP A 104 6.40 -19.00 4.60
#